data_AF-A0A7J4LAT7-F1
#
_entry.id   AF-A0A7J4LAT7-F1
#
_cell.length_a   1.000
_cell.length_b   1.000
_cell.length_c   1.000
_cell.angle_alpha   90.00
_cell.angle_beta   90.00
_cell.angle_gamma   90.00
#
_symmetry.space_group_name_H-M   'P 1'
#
loop_
_entity.id
_entity.type
_entity.pdbx_description
1 polymer ?
#
loop_
_entity_poly.entity_id
_entity_poly.type
_entity_poly.pdbx_seq_one_letter_code
_entity_poly.pdbx_strand_id
1 'polypeptide(L)'
;MPEYKFDLDYNLVKTIEEEFNPEKLEDKFKSIDYDSLESFFSKYGESLMERSLELGEQYKDRRYDVLNEAIQKTGSMKFPLLPQRFIEIAYLAIQPFKRLWISANTPKIFSYKIKECSVYE
;
A
#
# COMPACT_ATOMS: atom_id res chain seq x y z
N MET A 1 -5.60 -19.34 22.87
CA MET A 1 -6.18 -18.40 21.90
C MET A 1 -5.52 -18.64 20.56
N PRO A 2 -6.25 -18.61 19.43
CA PRO A 2 -5.63 -18.72 18.12
C PRO A 2 -4.64 -17.57 17.87
N GLU A 3 -3.54 -17.86 17.18
CA GLU A 3 -2.52 -16.89 16.81
C GLU A 3 -2.99 -16.12 15.57
N TYR A 4 -3.21 -14.81 15.72
CA TYR A 4 -3.66 -13.94 14.63
C TYR A 4 -2.49 -13.11 14.09
N LYS A 5 -2.31 -13.11 12.76
CA LYS A 5 -1.43 -12.16 12.08
C LYS A 5 -2.21 -10.87 11.79
N PHE A 6 -1.82 -9.77 12.45
CA PHE A 6 -2.46 -8.47 12.24
C PHE A 6 -1.74 -7.62 11.18
N ASP A 7 -0.45 -7.88 10.99
CA ASP A 7 0.38 -7.15 10.04
C ASP A 7 0.25 -7.71 8.63
N LEU A 8 0.49 -6.84 7.64
CA LEU A 8 0.63 -7.26 6.25
C LEU A 8 1.82 -8.21 6.12
N ASP A 9 1.69 -9.23 5.27
CA ASP A 9 2.79 -10.14 5.02
C ASP A 9 3.95 -9.40 4.36
N TYR A 10 5.15 -9.55 4.93
CA TYR A 10 6.34 -8.88 4.41
C TYR A 10 6.67 -9.32 2.98
N ASN A 11 6.45 -10.59 2.62
CA ASN A 11 6.74 -11.08 1.28
C ASN A 11 5.81 -10.47 0.24
N LEU A 12 4.54 -10.21 0.60
CA LEU A 12 3.62 -9.47 -0.26
C LEU A 12 4.17 -8.08 -0.57
N VAL A 13 4.55 -7.32 0.46
CA VAL A 13 5.03 -5.94 0.30
C VAL A 13 6.32 -5.94 -0.54
N LYS A 14 7.25 -6.82 -0.18
CA LYS A 14 8.53 -6.98 -0.88
C LYS A 14 8.36 -7.38 -2.35
N THR A 15 7.41 -8.26 -2.67
CA THR A 15 7.16 -8.69 -4.06
C THR A 15 6.69 -7.52 -4.91
N ILE A 16 5.74 -6.73 -4.40
CA ILE A 16 5.23 -5.54 -5.10
C ILE A 16 6.34 -4.49 -5.23
N GLU A 17 7.14 -4.26 -4.18
CA GLU A 17 8.31 -3.38 -4.25
C GLU A 17 9.28 -3.85 -5.35
N GLU A 18 9.63 -5.13 -5.39
CA GLU A 18 10.56 -5.65 -6.38
C GLU A 18 10.04 -5.53 -7.83
N GLU A 19 8.75 -5.78 -8.05
CA GLU A 19 8.10 -5.71 -9.36
C GLU A 19 7.85 -4.27 -9.83
N PHE A 20 7.54 -3.35 -8.91
CA PHE A 20 7.04 -2.01 -9.22
C PHE A 20 7.86 -0.85 -8.64
N ASN A 21 9.07 -1.06 -8.09
CA ASN A 21 9.89 0.04 -7.57
C ASN A 21 10.08 1.15 -8.65
N PRO A 22 9.61 2.40 -8.40
CA PRO A 22 9.73 3.51 -9.33
C PRO A 22 11.17 3.84 -9.76
N GLU A 23 12.16 3.57 -8.90
CA GLU A 23 13.58 3.76 -9.24
C GLU A 23 14.00 2.88 -10.43
N LYS A 24 13.40 1.69 -10.58
CA LYS A 24 13.65 0.80 -11.73
C LYS A 24 13.00 1.30 -13.03
N LEU A 25 12.15 2.32 -12.95
CA LEU A 25 11.46 2.89 -14.12
C LEU A 25 12.23 4.07 -14.71
N GLU A 26 13.30 4.56 -14.06
CA GLU A 26 14.01 5.76 -14.49
C GLU A 26 14.50 5.66 -15.96
N ASP A 27 15.14 4.55 -16.30
CA ASP A 27 15.65 4.33 -17.67
C ASP A 27 14.52 4.16 -18.70
N LYS A 28 13.43 3.50 -18.31
CA LYS A 28 12.24 3.36 -19.16
C LYS A 28 11.60 4.72 -19.40
N PHE A 29 11.45 5.53 -18.35
CA PHE A 29 10.86 6.87 -18.43
C PHE A 29 11.64 7.80 -19.37
N LYS A 30 12.98 7.79 -19.29
CA LYS A 30 13.84 8.57 -20.19
C LYS A 30 13.69 8.20 -21.67
N SER A 31 13.25 6.98 -21.96
CA SER A 31 13.12 6.45 -23.33
C SER A 31 11.71 6.59 -23.93
N ILE A 32 10.74 7.07 -23.14
CA ILE A 32 9.33 7.15 -23.57
C ILE A 32 9.04 8.51 -24.20
N ASP A 33 8.43 8.48 -25.38
CA ASP A 33 7.91 9.68 -26.03
C ASP A 33 6.78 10.32 -25.20
N TYR A 34 6.72 11.65 -25.20
CA TYR A 34 5.75 12.41 -24.41
C TYR A 34 4.29 11.95 -24.65
N ASP A 35 3.93 11.71 -25.91
CA ASP A 35 2.58 11.27 -26.30
C ASP A 35 2.23 9.86 -25.78
N SER A 36 3.22 9.07 -25.37
CA SER A 36 3.06 7.72 -24.81
C SER A 36 3.06 7.69 -23.28
N LEU A 37 3.33 8.82 -22.60
CA LEU A 37 3.44 8.88 -21.13
C LEU A 37 2.14 8.49 -20.43
N GLU A 38 1.00 8.98 -20.91
CA GLU A 38 -0.30 8.66 -20.31
C GLU A 38 -0.57 7.15 -20.36
N SER A 39 -0.36 6.52 -21.52
CA SER A 39 -0.54 5.08 -21.67
C SER A 39 0.43 4.29 -20.80
N PHE A 40 1.67 4.75 -20.68
CA PHE A 40 2.66 4.11 -19.82
C PHE A 40 2.25 4.14 -18.35
N PHE A 41 1.89 5.31 -17.82
CA PHE A 41 1.51 5.44 -16.41
C PHE A 41 0.17 4.77 -16.10
N SER A 42 -0.79 4.80 -17.02
CA SER A 42 -2.05 4.07 -16.88
C SER A 42 -1.81 2.57 -16.78
N LYS A 43 -1.01 1.98 -17.70
CA LYS A 43 -0.66 0.55 -17.63
C LYS A 43 0.10 0.20 -16.36
N TYR A 44 1.05 1.04 -15.97
CA TYR A 44 1.79 0.84 -14.73
C TYR A 44 0.86 0.82 -13.50
N GLY A 45 -0.05 1.80 -13.40
CA GLY A 45 -1.01 1.89 -12.31
C GLY A 45 -2.00 0.73 -12.29
N GLU A 46 -2.52 0.33 -13.46
CA GLU A 46 -3.39 -0.84 -13.62
C GLU A 46 -2.69 -2.11 -13.15
N SER A 47 -1.48 -2.39 -13.67
CA SER A 47 -0.72 -3.58 -13.28
C SER A 47 -0.35 -3.59 -11.79
N LEU A 48 0.02 -2.43 -11.22
CA LEU A 48 0.28 -2.31 -9.79
C LEU A 48 -0.96 -2.66 -8.96
N MET A 49 -2.14 -2.22 -9.40
CA MET A 49 -3.38 -2.48 -8.69
C MET A 49 -3.88 -3.91 -8.85
N GLU A 50 -3.79 -4.48 -10.04
CA GLU A 50 -4.06 -5.90 -10.28
C GLU A 50 -3.19 -6.77 -9.36
N ARG A 51 -1.89 -6.46 -9.27
CA ARG A 51 -0.97 -7.23 -8.43
C ARG A 51 -1.27 -7.07 -6.94
N SER A 52 -1.58 -5.86 -6.51
CA SER A 52 -1.94 -5.57 -5.12
C SER A 52 -3.23 -6.29 -4.70
N LEU A 53 -4.20 -6.41 -5.63
CA LEU A 53 -5.42 -7.20 -5.43
C LEU A 53 -5.11 -8.69 -5.33
N GLU A 54 -4.36 -9.24 -6.29
CA GLU A 54 -3.99 -10.65 -6.34
C GLU A 54 -3.28 -11.09 -5.05
N LEU A 55 -2.20 -10.39 -4.68
CA LEU A 55 -1.42 -10.72 -3.49
C LEU A 55 -2.20 -10.38 -2.21
N GLY A 56 -2.94 -9.28 -2.17
CA GLY A 56 -3.74 -8.89 -1.01
C GLY A 56 -4.85 -9.88 -0.66
N GLU A 57 -5.39 -10.57 -1.67
CA GLU A 57 -6.32 -11.70 -1.48
C GLU A 57 -5.61 -13.00 -1.10
N GLN A 58 -4.41 -13.24 -1.62
CA GLN A 58 -3.61 -14.43 -1.29
C GLN A 58 -3.09 -14.39 0.15
N TYR A 59 -2.58 -13.25 0.60
CA TYR A 59 -1.98 -13.04 1.92
C TYR A 59 -2.96 -12.34 2.86
N LYS A 60 -3.95 -13.09 3.33
CA LYS A 60 -4.98 -12.57 4.25
C LYS A 60 -4.40 -12.35 5.64
N ASP A 61 -4.70 -11.19 6.21
CA ASP A 61 -4.44 -10.86 7.61
C ASP A 61 -5.76 -10.71 8.38
N ARG A 62 -5.67 -10.64 9.71
CA ARG A 62 -6.86 -10.51 10.55
C ARG A 62 -7.64 -9.22 10.28
N ARG A 63 -6.99 -8.15 9.79
CA ARG A 63 -7.69 -6.91 9.42
C ARG A 63 -8.58 -7.14 8.20
N TYR A 64 -8.13 -7.93 7.23
CA TYR A 64 -8.94 -8.31 6.07
C TYR A 64 -10.17 -9.10 6.46
N ASP A 65 -10.02 -10.07 7.36
CA ASP A 65 -11.13 -10.88 7.84
C ASP A 65 -12.16 -10.02 8.58
N VAL A 66 -11.70 -9.14 9.47
CA VAL A 66 -12.58 -8.23 10.22
C VAL A 66 -13.33 -7.28 9.29
N LEU A 67 -12.68 -6.76 8.24
CA LEU A 67 -13.35 -5.94 7.22
C LEU A 67 -14.46 -6.72 6.53
N ASN A 68 -14.18 -7.95 6.10
CA ASN A 68 -15.17 -8.81 5.45
C ASN A 68 -16.34 -9.17 6.39
N GLU A 69 -16.06 -9.52 7.65
CA GLU A 69 -17.07 -9.77 8.67
C GLU A 69 -17.96 -8.53 8.90
N ALA A 70 -17.37 -7.34 8.94
CA ALA A 70 -18.10 -6.09 9.10
C ALA A 70 -19.03 -5.84 7.90
N ILE A 71 -18.53 -5.99 6.66
CA ILE A 71 -19.31 -5.83 5.43
C ILE A 71 -20.49 -6.80 5.38
N GLN A 72 -20.26 -8.07 5.75
CA GLN A 72 -21.32 -9.07 5.80
C GLN A 72 -22.41 -8.72 6.80
N LYS A 73 -22.06 -8.16 7.96
CA LYS A 73 -23.01 -7.81 9.01
C LYS A 73 -23.79 -6.52 8.70
N THR A 74 -23.16 -5.54 8.08
CA THR A 74 -23.77 -4.22 7.84
C THR A 74 -24.44 -4.11 6.48
N GLY A 75 -24.15 -5.02 5.55
CA GLY A 75 -24.58 -4.93 4.14
C GLY A 75 -24.08 -3.66 3.41
N SER A 76 -23.16 -2.92 4.01
CA SER A 76 -22.69 -1.60 3.58
C SER A 76 -21.18 -1.47 3.83
N MET A 77 -20.55 -0.40 3.32
CA MET A 77 -19.11 -0.13 3.47
C MET A 77 -18.14 -1.06 2.74
N LYS A 78 -18.62 -1.95 1.85
CA LYS A 78 -17.77 -2.69 0.90
C LYS A 78 -16.88 -1.71 0.11
N PHE A 79 -17.49 -0.64 -0.36
CA PHE A 79 -16.81 0.56 -0.81
C PHE A 79 -16.96 1.64 0.29
N PRO A 80 -15.88 2.36 0.68
CA PRO A 80 -14.54 2.33 0.08
C PRO A 80 -13.56 1.36 0.77
N LEU A 81 -13.95 0.66 1.84
CA LEU A 81 -12.99 0.00 2.75
C LEU A 81 -12.17 -1.11 2.09
N LEU A 82 -12.78 -1.94 1.23
CA LEU A 82 -12.01 -2.98 0.53
C LEU A 82 -11.04 -2.38 -0.49
N PRO A 83 -11.46 -1.52 -1.44
CA PRO A 83 -10.53 -0.85 -2.35
C PRO A 83 -9.42 -0.07 -1.64
N GLN A 84 -9.76 0.64 -0.55
CA GLN A 84 -8.80 1.40 0.23
C GLN A 84 -7.64 0.54 0.72
N ARG A 85 -7.93 -0.68 1.22
CA ARG A 85 -6.88 -1.61 1.66
C ARG A 85 -5.87 -1.91 0.57
N PHE A 86 -6.33 -2.16 -0.66
CA PHE A 86 -5.43 -2.51 -1.76
C PHE A 86 -4.60 -1.31 -2.23
N ILE A 87 -5.14 -0.10 -2.17
CA ILE A 87 -4.39 1.14 -2.38
C ILE A 87 -3.32 1.31 -1.29
N GLU A 88 -3.67 1.06 -0.02
CA GLU A 88 -2.71 1.12 1.09
C GLU A 88 -1.58 0.10 0.92
N ILE A 89 -1.87 -1.12 0.48
CA ILE A 89 -0.86 -2.14 0.15
C ILE A 89 0.10 -1.61 -0.92
N ALA A 90 -0.43 -1.09 -2.03
CA ALA A 90 0.41 -0.58 -3.12
C ALA A 90 1.33 0.54 -2.64
N TYR A 91 0.78 1.52 -1.92
CA TYR A 91 1.59 2.61 -1.39
C TYR A 91 2.64 2.11 -0.40
N LEU A 92 2.29 1.21 0.53
CA LEU A 92 3.25 0.68 1.50
C LEU A 92 4.40 -0.07 0.83
N ALA A 93 4.18 -0.62 -0.36
CA ALA A 93 5.20 -1.31 -1.13
C ALA A 93 6.10 -0.36 -1.94
N ILE A 94 5.55 0.65 -2.60
CA ILE A 94 6.33 1.47 -3.55
C ILE A 94 6.75 2.84 -3.01
N GLN A 95 6.10 3.34 -1.96
CA GLN A 95 6.42 4.66 -1.42
C GLN A 95 7.41 4.55 -0.26
N PRO A 96 8.42 5.45 -0.20
CA PRO A 96 9.33 5.52 0.92
C PRO A 96 8.62 6.13 2.14
N PHE A 97 7.82 5.32 2.83
CA PHE A 97 7.25 5.74 4.11
C PHE A 97 8.35 5.80 5.15
N LYS A 98 8.71 7.03 5.56
CA LYS A 98 9.56 7.23 6.73
C LYS A 98 8.87 6.61 7.94
N ARG A 99 9.59 5.74 8.67
CA ARG A 99 9.08 5.23 9.95
C ARG A 99 8.88 6.40 10.90
N LEU A 100 7.63 6.62 11.27
CA LEU A 100 7.27 7.63 12.25
C LEU A 100 7.53 7.07 13.66
N TRP A 101 8.30 7.81 14.45
CA TRP A 101 8.56 7.44 15.85
C TRP A 101 7.41 7.96 16.70
N ILE A 102 6.37 7.13 16.86
CA ILE A 102 5.18 7.49 17.65
C ILE A 102 5.59 7.70 19.11
N SER A 103 5.43 8.92 19.62
CA SER A 103 5.67 9.27 21.03
C SER A 103 4.42 9.13 21.88
N ALA A 104 3.23 9.32 21.31
CA ALA A 104 1.96 9.04 21.98
C ALA A 104 0.88 8.67 20.97
N ASN A 105 0.08 7.65 21.29
CA ASN A 105 -1.11 7.25 20.53
C ASN A 105 -2.26 6.99 21.51
N THR A 106 -3.07 8.01 21.74
CA THR A 106 -4.25 7.97 22.62
C THR A 106 -5.44 8.60 21.89
N PRO A 107 -6.69 8.37 22.32
CA PRO A 107 -7.86 9.00 21.70
C PRO A 107 -7.83 10.55 21.69
N LYS A 108 -7.01 11.17 22.54
CA LYS A 108 -6.90 12.63 22.64
C LYS A 108 -5.67 13.21 21.91
N ILE A 109 -4.62 12.41 21.75
CA ILE A 109 -3.31 12.87 21.27
C ILE A 109 -2.68 11.78 20.42
N PHE A 110 -2.34 12.14 19.18
CA PHE A 110 -1.40 11.41 18.33
C PHE A 110 -0.17 12.29 18.12
N SER A 111 0.98 11.87 18.65
CA SER A 111 2.25 12.57 18.50
C SER A 111 3.33 11.63 17.99
N TYR A 112 4.16 12.12 17.08
CA TYR A 112 5.26 11.37 16.48
C TYR A 112 6.45 12.28 16.20
N LYS A 113 7.63 11.67 16.03
CA LYS A 113 8.87 12.36 15.65
C LYS A 113 9.33 11.87 14.28
N ILE A 114 9.79 12.81 13.45
CA ILE A 114 10.55 12.55 12.23
C ILE A 114 12.01 12.89 12.55
N LYS A 115 12.91 11.91 12.43
CA LYS A 115 14.34 12.12 12.76
C LYS A 115 15.08 12.92 11.69
N GLU A 116 14.66 12.78 10.43
CA GLU A 116 15.31 13.41 9.27
C GLU A 116 14.29 14.29 8.54
N CYS A 117 14.33 15.59 8.86
CA CYS A 117 13.65 16.65 8.10
C CYS A 117 14.68 17.38 7.23
N SER A 118 15.23 16.71 6.23
CA SER A 118 15.90 17.38 5.11
C SER A 118 14.85 17.66 4.03
N VAL A 119 14.78 18.92 3.59
CA VAL A 119 13.86 19.33 2.50
C VAL A 119 14.49 19.03 1.13
N TYR A 120 15.81 18.84 1.07
CA TYR A 120 16.57 18.45 -0.11
C TYR A 120 17.84 17.69 0.30
N GLU A 121 18.22 16.68 -0.48
CA GLU A 121 19.59 16.15 -0.64
C GLU A 121 19.98 16.27 -2.11
#